data_AF-T1CB01-F1
#
_entry.id   AF-T1CB01-F1
#
_cell.length_a   1.000
_cell.length_b   1.000
_cell.length_c   1.000
_cell.angle_alpha   90.00
_cell.angle_beta   90.00
_cell.angle_gamma   90.00
#
_symmetry.space_group_name_H-M   'P 1'
#
loop_
_entity.id
_entity.type
_entity.pdbx_description
1 polymer ?
#
loop_
_entity_poly.entity_id
_entity_poly.type
_entity_poly.pdbx_seq_one_letter_code
_entity_poly.pdbx_strand_id
1 'polypeptide(L)'
;MARPAGGVEHVVAARELLRSAKTAEELRRAQAVLLPLDLGLSLEQTARAIGRSVNATCAIRTRFAKIAEGVMAPPQAKTALRNHAWADLEREASILDEVLADAQKGGIVVIPQLKPLI
;
A
#
# COMPACT_ATOMS: atom_id res chain seq x y z
N MET A 1 11.87 2.02 30.69
CA MET A 1 12.82 3.02 30.17
C MET A 1 12.31 3.50 28.82
N ALA A 2 11.84 4.75 28.72
CA ALA A 2 11.37 5.31 27.46
C ALA A 2 12.57 5.52 26.54
N ARG A 3 12.70 4.67 25.51
CA ARG A 3 13.71 4.84 24.47
C ARG A 3 13.34 6.10 23.67
N PRO A 4 14.25 7.07 23.47
CA PRO A 4 13.95 8.21 22.63
C PRO A 4 13.54 7.70 21.25
N ALA A 5 12.47 8.30 20.71
CA ALA A 5 11.96 7.95 19.41
C ALA A 5 13.01 8.29 18.34
N GLY A 6 13.62 7.27 17.74
CA GLY A 6 14.43 7.45 16.52
C GLY A 6 13.56 7.84 15.33
N GLY A 7 14.18 8.37 14.27
CA GLY A 7 13.51 8.74 13.02
C GLY A 7 13.24 10.23 12.84
N VAL A 8 14.06 11.11 13.40
CA VAL A 8 13.97 12.57 13.18
C VAL A 8 14.10 12.93 11.69
N GLU A 9 14.89 12.16 10.95
CA GLU A 9 15.05 12.31 9.49
C GLU A 9 13.73 12.19 8.73
N HIS A 10 12.76 11.46 9.29
CA HIS A 10 11.46 11.18 8.69
C HIS A 10 10.41 12.25 9.00
N VAL A 11 10.73 13.26 9.81
CA VAL A 11 9.78 14.33 10.21
C VAL A 11 9.35 15.17 9.02
N VAL A 12 10.28 15.51 8.11
CA VAL A 12 9.96 16.31 6.92
C VAL A 12 8.98 15.56 6.02
N ALA A 13 9.28 14.31 5.68
CA ALA A 13 8.41 13.45 4.90
C ALA A 13 7.04 13.24 5.57
N ALA A 14 7.00 13.11 6.89
CA ALA A 14 5.75 12.96 7.64
C ALA A 14 4.90 14.25 7.61
N ARG A 15 5.53 15.44 7.63
CA ARG A 15 4.82 16.74 7.47
C ARG A 15 4.25 16.90 6.06
N GLU A 16 5.00 16.49 5.04
CA GLU A 16 4.50 16.48 3.67
C GLU A 16 3.31 15.53 3.49
N LEU A 17 3.39 14.33 4.06
CA LEU A 17 2.27 13.40 4.08
C LEU A 17 1.06 13.99 4.82
N LEU A 18 1.27 14.68 5.95
CA LEU A 18 0.17 15.31 6.69
C LEU A 18 -0.57 16.35 5.86
N ARG A 19 0.14 17.15 5.05
CA ARG A 19 -0.45 18.18 4.18
C ARG A 19 -1.18 17.58 2.97
N SER A 20 -0.69 16.47 2.45
CA SER A 20 -1.21 15.83 1.23
C SER A 20 -2.21 14.69 1.50
N ALA A 21 -2.38 14.28 2.76
CA ALA A 21 -3.23 13.16 3.15
C ALA A 21 -4.69 13.38 2.72
N LYS A 22 -5.23 12.40 2.00
CA LYS A 22 -6.64 12.36 1.57
C LYS A 22 -7.44 11.31 2.34
N THR A 23 -6.75 10.38 2.99
CA THR A 23 -7.38 9.28 3.73
C THR A 23 -7.03 9.32 5.22
N ALA A 24 -7.94 8.78 6.03
CA ALA A 24 -7.71 8.64 7.47
C ALA A 24 -6.49 7.74 7.77
N GLU A 25 -6.14 6.79 6.91
CA GLU A 25 -4.92 5.98 7.09
C GLU A 25 -3.65 6.78 6.82
N GLU A 26 -3.61 7.61 5.79
CA GLU A 26 -2.49 8.52 5.53
C GLU A 26 -2.27 9.49 6.70
N LEU A 27 -3.36 10.09 7.17
CA LEU A 27 -3.30 11.02 8.31
C LEU A 27 -2.78 10.33 9.57
N ARG A 28 -3.27 9.12 9.90
CA ARG A 28 -2.75 8.35 11.04
C ARG A 28 -1.28 7.97 10.87
N ARG A 29 -0.82 7.66 9.64
CA ARG A 29 0.60 7.36 9.38
C ARG A 29 1.50 8.56 9.67
N ALA A 30 1.12 9.74 9.19
CA ALA A 30 1.84 10.97 9.47
C ALA A 30 1.84 11.30 10.97
N GLN A 31 0.67 11.25 11.62
CA GLN A 31 0.53 11.55 13.05
C GLN A 31 1.31 10.58 13.94
N ALA A 32 1.37 9.29 13.60
CA ALA A 32 2.14 8.32 14.37
C ALA A 32 3.64 8.67 14.45
N VAL A 33 4.17 9.40 13.46
CA VAL A 33 5.56 9.87 13.44
C VAL A 33 5.68 11.26 14.08
N LEU A 34 4.80 12.20 13.73
CA LEU A 34 4.89 13.59 14.17
C LEU A 34 4.52 13.78 15.64
N LEU A 35 3.46 13.15 16.14
CA LEU A 35 3.02 13.33 17.53
C LEU A 35 4.12 13.00 18.57
N PRO A 36 4.87 11.88 18.47
CA PRO A 36 5.95 11.62 19.41
C PRO A 36 7.20 12.47 19.16
N LEU A 37 7.50 12.87 17.92
CA LEU A 37 8.74 13.57 17.57
C LEU A 37 8.65 15.10 17.71
N ASP A 38 7.57 15.71 17.24
CA ASP A 38 7.35 17.16 17.30
C ASP A 38 6.74 17.60 18.63
N LEU A 39 5.82 16.79 19.19
CA LEU A 39 5.05 17.16 20.38
C LEU A 39 5.48 16.40 21.64
N GLY A 40 6.45 15.49 21.53
CA GLY A 40 7.00 14.75 22.67
C GLY A 40 6.03 13.76 23.32
N LEU A 41 4.95 13.35 22.63
CA LEU A 41 4.00 12.38 23.17
C LEU A 41 4.65 11.02 23.37
N SER A 42 4.23 10.30 24.41
CA SER A 42 4.56 8.89 24.55
C SER A 42 3.89 8.06 23.45
N LEU A 43 4.40 6.84 23.21
CA LEU A 43 3.77 5.93 22.24
C LEU A 43 2.34 5.55 22.65
N GLU A 44 2.06 5.46 23.95
CA GLU A 44 0.72 5.19 24.47
C GLU A 44 -0.24 6.36 24.21
N GLN A 45 0.21 7.59 24.49
CA GLN A 45 -0.56 8.81 24.22
C GLN A 45 -0.81 8.98 22.71
N THR A 46 0.22 8.74 21.89
CA THR A 46 0.12 8.77 20.43
C THR A 46 -0.89 7.75 19.93
N ALA A 47 -0.82 6.50 20.42
CA ALA A 47 -1.74 5.44 20.05
C ALA A 47 -3.20 5.80 20.38
N ARG A 48 -3.42 6.36 21.57
CA ARG A 48 -4.74 6.86 21.98
C ARG A 48 -5.23 8.01 21.09
N ALA A 49 -4.36 8.96 20.74
CA ALA A 49 -4.71 10.10 19.89
C ALA A 49 -5.12 9.68 18.47
N ILE A 50 -4.45 8.68 17.89
CA ILE A 50 -4.77 8.17 16.54
C ILE A 50 -5.83 7.05 16.53
N GLY A 51 -6.34 6.65 17.70
CA GLY A 51 -7.33 5.58 17.85
C GLY A 51 -6.83 4.19 17.47
N ARG A 52 -5.58 3.86 17.82
CA ARG A 52 -4.95 2.55 17.53
C ARG A 52 -4.30 1.96 18.79
N SER A 53 -3.95 0.68 18.72
CA SER A 53 -3.16 0.04 19.77
C SER A 53 -1.69 0.48 19.70
N VAL A 54 -0.97 0.39 20.81
CA VAL A 54 0.47 0.73 20.87
C VAL A 54 1.27 -0.06 19.85
N ASN A 55 1.02 -1.37 19.73
CA ASN A 55 1.70 -2.23 18.76
C ASN A 55 1.42 -1.80 17.32
N ALA A 56 0.17 -1.44 17.00
CA ALA A 56 -0.17 -0.94 15.66
C ALA A 56 0.51 0.39 15.37
N THR A 57 0.58 1.31 16.33
CA THR A 57 1.30 2.58 16.22
C THR A 57 2.79 2.35 15.97
N CYS A 58 3.42 1.44 16.71
CA CYS A 58 4.81 1.04 16.47
C CYS A 58 5.02 0.50 15.05
N ALA A 59 4.17 -0.43 14.62
CA ALA A 59 4.25 -1.01 13.28
C ALA A 59 4.07 0.05 12.17
N ILE A 60 3.16 1.00 12.36
CA ILE A 60 2.96 2.14 11.45
C ILE A 60 4.24 2.98 11.36
N ARG A 61 4.85 3.34 12.49
CA ARG A 61 6.09 4.13 12.51
C ARG A 61 7.25 3.43 11.82
N THR A 62 7.48 2.16 12.15
CA THR A 62 8.55 1.36 11.52
C THR A 62 8.33 1.21 10.02
N ARG A 63 7.08 0.96 9.58
CA ARG A 63 6.77 0.86 8.16
C ARG A 63 6.96 2.20 7.45
N PHE A 64 6.59 3.32 8.09
CA PHE A 64 6.81 4.65 7.53
C PHE A 64 8.30 4.90 7.27
N ALA A 65 9.16 4.64 8.25
CA ALA A 65 10.61 4.80 8.11
C ALA A 65 11.18 3.93 6.97
N LYS A 66 10.80 2.64 6.91
CA LYS A 66 11.24 1.74 5.83
C LYS A 66 10.80 2.19 4.44
N ILE A 67 9.61 2.80 4.32
CA ILE A 67 9.13 3.35 3.04
C ILE A 67 9.93 4.60 2.67
N ALA A 68 10.15 5.51 3.63
CA ALA A 68 10.94 6.72 3.40
C ALA A 68 12.40 6.41 3.03
N GLU A 69 12.98 5.35 3.60
CA GLU A 69 14.32 4.85 3.28
C GLU A 69 14.38 4.04 1.96
N GLY A 70 13.23 3.80 1.30
CA GLY A 70 13.15 3.01 0.07
C GLY A 70 13.35 1.50 0.27
N VAL A 71 13.49 1.02 1.51
CA VAL A 71 13.63 -0.40 1.86
C VAL A 71 12.34 -1.19 1.63
N MET A 72 11.19 -0.51 1.67
CA MET A 72 9.88 -1.12 1.49
C MET A 72 9.01 -0.30 0.53
N ALA A 73 8.33 -0.98 -0.39
CA ALA A 73 7.34 -0.32 -1.24
C ALA A 73 6.13 0.17 -0.43
N PRO A 74 5.52 1.31 -0.80
CA PRO A 74 4.30 1.78 -0.16
C PRO A 74 3.14 0.79 -0.36
N PRO A 75 2.17 0.75 0.56
CA PRO A 75 1.01 -0.11 0.42
C PRO A 75 0.21 0.28 -0.83
N GLN A 76 -0.14 -0.72 -1.64
CA GLN A 76 -0.99 -0.54 -2.81
C GLN A 76 -2.48 -0.54 -2.41
N ALA A 77 -3.29 0.18 -3.19
CA ALA A 77 -4.74 0.14 -3.04
C ALA A 77 -5.25 -1.28 -3.35
N LYS A 78 -6.28 -1.73 -2.63
CA LYS A 78 -6.86 -3.08 -2.82
C LYS A 78 -7.32 -3.34 -4.25
N THR A 79 -7.81 -2.30 -4.94
CA THR A 79 -8.26 -2.36 -6.34
C THR A 79 -7.12 -2.54 -7.34
N ALA A 80 -5.89 -2.18 -6.96
CA ALA A 80 -4.70 -2.37 -7.78
C ALA A 80 -4.03 -3.73 -7.54
N LEU A 81 -4.48 -4.48 -6.52
CA LEU A 81 -3.92 -5.79 -6.23
C LEU A 81 -4.42 -6.82 -7.24
N ARG A 82 -3.48 -7.60 -7.77
CA ARG A 82 -3.72 -8.72 -8.70
C ARG A 82 -3.37 -10.06 -8.04
N ASN A 83 -3.80 -10.25 -6.79
CA ASN A 83 -3.38 -11.39 -5.94
C ASN A 83 -3.72 -12.77 -6.52
N HIS A 84 -4.72 -12.86 -7.38
CA HIS A 84 -5.15 -14.10 -8.04
C HIS A 84 -4.94 -14.07 -9.56
N ALA A 85 -4.16 -13.11 -10.09
CA ALA A 85 -3.84 -13.10 -11.50
C ALA A 85 -2.98 -14.31 -11.85
N TRP A 86 -3.30 -14.93 -12.98
CA TRP A 86 -2.58 -16.11 -13.47
C TRP A 86 -1.28 -15.72 -14.17
N ALA A 87 -1.22 -14.52 -14.74
CA ALA A 87 -0.03 -13.95 -15.38
C ALA A 87 0.04 -12.42 -15.19
N ASP A 88 1.15 -11.83 -15.64
CA ASP A 88 1.27 -10.38 -15.74
C ASP A 88 0.43 -9.80 -16.90
N LEU A 89 0.32 -8.47 -16.93
CA LEU A 89 -0.48 -7.76 -17.93
C LEU A 89 0.03 -7.96 -19.36
N GLU A 90 1.35 -8.00 -19.54
CA GLU A 90 1.96 -8.17 -20.86
C GLU A 90 1.64 -9.55 -21.43
N ARG A 91 1.70 -10.59 -20.59
CA ARG A 91 1.37 -11.94 -21.00
C ARG A 91 -0.12 -12.10 -21.31
N GLU A 92 -1.00 -11.51 -20.49
CA GLU A 92 -2.44 -11.51 -20.76
C GLU A 92 -2.80 -10.79 -22.06
N ALA A 93 -2.20 -9.61 -22.29
CA ALA A 93 -2.38 -8.86 -23.54
C ALA A 93 -1.96 -9.68 -24.76
N SER A 94 -0.79 -10.34 -24.68
CA SER A 94 -0.30 -11.21 -25.75
C SER A 94 -1.28 -12.35 -26.07
N ILE A 95 -1.88 -12.98 -25.06
CA ILE A 95 -2.88 -14.05 -25.24
C ILE A 95 -4.15 -13.50 -25.90
N LEU A 96 -4.56 -12.28 -25.53
CA LEU A 96 -5.73 -11.64 -26.13
C LEU A 96 -5.50 -11.24 -27.59
N ASP A 97 -4.31 -10.75 -27.92
CA ASP A 97 -3.95 -10.34 -29.29
C ASP A 97 -4.08 -11.50 -30.29
N GLU A 98 -3.73 -12.72 -29.88
CA GLU A 98 -3.88 -13.94 -30.69
C GLU A 98 -5.34 -14.17 -31.13
N VAL A 99 -6.32 -13.74 -30.33
CA VAL A 99 -7.75 -14.00 -30.56
C VAL A 99 -8.47 -12.79 -31.13
N LEU A 100 -8.05 -11.57 -30.77
CA LEU A 100 -8.72 -10.33 -31.17
C LEU A 100 -8.67 -10.07 -32.68
N ALA A 101 -7.58 -10.49 -33.35
CA ALA A 101 -7.43 -10.34 -34.80
C ALA A 101 -8.49 -11.10 -35.61
N ASP A 102 -8.95 -12.25 -35.10
CA ASP A 102 -10.01 -13.04 -35.73
C ASP A 102 -11.40 -12.60 -35.28
N ALA A 103 -11.55 -12.13 -34.03
CA ALA A 103 -12.80 -11.56 -33.51
C ALA A 103 -13.25 -10.31 -34.29
N GLN A 104 -12.30 -9.46 -34.72
CA GLN A 104 -12.58 -8.24 -35.49
C GLN A 104 -13.27 -8.50 -36.84
N LYS A 105 -13.12 -9.69 -37.42
CA LYS A 105 -13.71 -10.07 -38.71
C LYS A 105 -15.20 -10.46 -38.60
N GLY A 106 -15.78 -10.44 -37.39
CA GLY A 106 -17.20 -10.72 -37.16
C GLY A 106 -17.59 -12.20 -37.13
N GLY A 107 -16.61 -13.10 -36.98
CA GLY A 107 -16.84 -14.55 -36.87
C GLY A 107 -17.09 -15.04 -35.43
N ILE A 108 -17.73 -16.21 -35.30
CA ILE A 108 -17.87 -16.91 -34.01
C ILE A 108 -16.47 -17.32 -33.54
N VAL A 109 -15.99 -16.74 -32.44
CA VAL A 109 -14.75 -17.16 -31.79
C VAL A 109 -15.04 -18.44 -31.01
N VAL A 110 -14.58 -19.58 -31.52
CA VAL A 110 -14.65 -20.86 -30.80
C VAL A 110 -13.52 -20.88 -29.76
N ILE A 111 -13.85 -20.49 -28.53
CA ILE A 111 -12.92 -20.58 -27.40
C ILE A 111 -12.82 -22.06 -27.00
N PRO A 112 -11.66 -22.72 -27.17
CA PRO A 112 -11.50 -24.12 -26.79
C PRO A 112 -11.72 -24.29 -25.27
N GLN A 113 -12.22 -25.46 -24.87
CA GLN A 113 -12.43 -25.75 -23.45
C GLN A 113 -11.11 -25.67 -22.68
N LEU A 114 -11.02 -24.70 -21.77
CA LEU A 114 -9.86 -24.48 -20.91
C LEU A 114 -9.74 -25.53 -19.78
N LYS A 115 -10.81 -26.28 -19.51
CA LYS A 115 -10.83 -27.37 -18.54
C LYS A 115 -11.58 -28.57 -19.12
N PRO A 116 -11.13 -29.81 -18.85
CA PRO A 116 -11.88 -30.99 -19.23
C PRO A 116 -13.25 -30.98 -18.52
N LEU A 117 -14.30 -31.37 -19.24
CA LEU A 117 -15.60 -31.69 -18.67
C LEU A 117 -15.39 -32.82 -17.64
N ILE A 118 -15.83 -32.56 -16.41
CA ILE A 118 -15.87 -33.54 -15.32
C ILE A 118 -16.88 -34.64 -15.67
#